data_AF-A0A069CVX9-F1
#
_entry.id   AF-A0A069CVX9-F1
#
_cell.length_a   1.000
_cell.length_b   1.000
_cell.length_c   1.000
_cell.angle_alpha   90.00
_cell.angle_beta   90.00
_cell.angle_gamma   90.00
#
_symmetry.space_group_name_H-M   'P 1'
#
loop_
_entity.id
_entity.type
_entity.pdbx_description
1 polymer ?
#
loop_
_entity_poly.entity_id
_entity_poly.type
_entity_poly.pdbx_seq_one_letter_code
_entity_poly.pdbx_strand_id
1 'polypeptide(L)' 'MAGEKLDIASARRKLHSPNIKTRKRALRAIHDAKRQKQVKNK' A
#
# COMPACT_ATOMS: atom_id res chain seq x y z
N MET A 1 11.30 -13.69 -9.50
CA MET A 1 10.54 -13.47 -8.24
C MET A 1 9.56 -12.35 -8.49
N ALA A 2 8.27 -12.66 -8.58
CA ALA A 2 7.24 -11.67 -8.90
C ALA A 2 7.32 -10.51 -7.90
N GLY A 3 7.63 -9.31 -8.40
CA GLY A 3 7.44 -8.07 -7.68
C GLY A 3 5.94 -7.83 -7.57
N GLU A 4 5.28 -8.59 -6.71
CA GLU A 4 3.85 -8.52 -6.47
C GLU A 4 3.54 -7.07 -6.10
N LYS A 5 2.64 -6.44 -6.88
CA LYS A 5 1.96 -5.22 -6.46
C LYS A 5 1.55 -5.44 -5.01
N LEU A 6 2.05 -4.61 -4.10
CA LEU A 6 1.74 -4.77 -2.69
C LEU A 6 0.23 -4.73 -2.53
N ASP A 7 -0.37 -5.91 -2.34
CA ASP A 7 -1.79 -6.02 -2.12
C ASP A 7 -2.16 -5.18 -0.89
N ILE A 8 -3.30 -4.50 -0.93
CA ILE A 8 -3.72 -3.58 0.12
C ILE A 8 -3.77 -4.32 1.47
N ALA A 9 -4.12 -5.60 1.50
CA ALA A 9 -4.11 -6.41 2.73
C ALA A 9 -2.69 -6.57 3.30
N SER A 10 -1.70 -6.74 2.44
CA SER A 10 -0.27 -6.81 2.83
C SER A 10 0.26 -5.44 3.25
N ALA A 11 -0.17 -4.35 2.62
CA ALA A 11 0.16 -2.99 3.04
C ALA A 11 -0.42 -2.68 4.43
N ARG A 12 -1.67 -3.09 4.71
CA ARG A 12 -2.31 -2.91 6.04
C ARG A 12 -1.54 -3.63 7.15
N ARG A 13 -1.07 -4.85 6.91
CA ARG A 13 -0.21 -5.57 7.88
C ARG A 13 1.12 -4.84 8.10
N LYS A 14 1.72 -4.30 7.04
CA LYS A 14 2.99 -3.56 7.10
C LYS A 14 2.89 -2.19 7.77
N LEU A 15 1.70 -1.62 7.95
CA LEU A 15 1.52 -0.40 8.75
C LEU A 15 1.93 -0.58 10.21
N HIS A 16 1.75 -1.79 10.75
CA HIS A 16 2.11 -2.13 12.13
C HIS A 16 3.57 -2.58 12.28
N SER A 17 4.37 -2.45 11.22
CA SER A 17 5.79 -2.82 11.29
C SER A 17 6.57 -1.82 12.17
N PRO A 18 7.47 -2.31 13.03
CA PRO A 18 8.36 -1.44 13.81
C PRO A 18 9.34 -0.67 12.91
N ASN A 19 9.57 -1.13 11.67
CA ASN A 19 10.45 -0.46 10.74
C ASN A 19 9.75 0.74 10.07
N ILE A 20 10.29 1.93 10.31
CA ILE A 20 9.78 3.20 9.75
C ILE A 20 9.70 3.20 8.22
N LYS A 21 10.69 2.63 7.52
CA LYS A 21 10.71 2.59 6.05
C LYS A 21 9.58 1.70 5.53
N THR A 22 9.35 0.55 6.18
CA THR A 22 8.26 -0.37 5.87
C THR A 22 6.90 0.28 6.07
N ARG A 23 6.69 0.97 7.20
CA ARG A 23 5.44 1.68 7.49
C ARG A 23 5.18 2.81 6.49
N LYS A 24 6.20 3.61 6.14
CA LYS A 24 6.11 4.66 5.11
C LYS A 24 5.73 4.08 3.73
N ARG A 25 6.32 2.94 3.36
CA ARG A 25 6.00 2.26 2.09
C ARG A 25 4.56 1.75 2.06
N ALA A 26 4.09 1.20 3.17
CA ALA A 26 2.70 0.77 3.33
C ALA A 26 1.71 1.94 3.18
N LEU A 27 1.98 3.07 3.85
CA LEU A 27 1.15 4.29 3.73
C LEU A 27 1.07 4.78 2.28
N ARG A 28 2.20 4.84 1.57
CA ARG A 28 2.25 5.20 0.14
C ARG A 28 1.40 4.27 -0.71
N ALA A 29 1.53 2.95 -0.52
CA ALA A 29 0.76 1.96 -1.29
C ALA A 29 -0.76 2.11 -1.08
N ILE A 30 -1.20 2.35 0.17
CA ILE A 30 -2.61 2.55 0.50
C ILE A 30 -3.16 3.84 -0.12
N HIS A 31 -2.40 4.94 -0.04
CA HIS A 31 -2.79 6.21 -0.66
C HIS A 31 -2.88 6.10 -2.18
N ASP A 32 -1.92 5.41 -2.81
CA ASP A 32 -1.90 5.23 -4.26
C ASP A 32 -3.10 4.40 -4.73
N ALA A 33 -3.38 3.30 -4.03
CA ALA A 33 -4.55 2.49 -4.31
C ALA A 33 -5.88 3.25 -4.12
N LYS A 34 -5.97 4.12 -3.10
CA LYS A 34 -7.14 4.99 -2.89
C LYS A 34 -7.31 5.96 -4.07
N ARG A 35 -6.23 6.58 -4.57
CA ARG A 35 -6.27 7.45 -5.75
C ARG A 35 -6.68 6.70 -7.01
N GLN A 36 -6.14 5.51 -7.24
CA GLN A 36 -6.51 4.67 -8.38
C GLN A 36 -8.00 4.26 -8.33
N LYS A 37 -8.54 3.97 -7.14
CA LYS A 37 -9.96 3.68 -6.96
C LYS A 37 -10.85 4.88 -7.34
N GLN A 38 -10.43 6.10 -6.97
CA GLN A 38 -11.15 7.33 -7.31
C GLN A 38 -11.16 7.60 -8.82
N VAL A 39 -10.04 7.38 -9.51
CA VAL A 39 -9.94 7.55 -10.97
C VAL A 39 -10.82 6.55 -11.73
N LYS A 40 -10.93 5.30 -11.25
CA LYS A 40 -11.77 4.27 -11.90
C LYS A 40 -13.28 4.47 -11.71
N ASN A 41 -13.67 5.31 -10.74
CA ASN A 41 -15.08 5.56 -10.41
C ASN A 41 -15.65 6.81 -11.11
N LYS A 42 -14.87 7.40 -12.03
CA LYS A 42 -15.22 8.57 -12.84
C LYS A 42 -15.21 8.17 -14.31
#